data_AF-X0UIY8-F1
#
_entry.id   AF-X0UIY8-F1
#
_cell.length_a   1.000
_cell.length_b   1.000
_cell.length_c   1.000
_cell.angle_alpha   90.00
_cell.angle_beta   90.00
_cell.angle_gamma   90.00
#
_symmetry.space_group_name_H-M   'P 1'
#
loop_
_entity.id
_entity.type
_entity.pdbx_description
1 polymer ?
#
loop_
_entity_poly.entity_id
_entity_poly.type
_entity_poly.pdbx_seq_one_letter_code
_entity_poly.pdbx_strand_id
1 'polypeptide(L)'
;SIYGNSIGWNDVNVGPGGNALDSGRNNTFDDGSSNGNFWSDFNASETYLIPGLGNSTDVFAQLFEDIVVPVIVPLSDMAIDVETSSNTLTWQAYDALPKSYLIRENNLVVDSSIWNGGDITTDLDHLPVGTHELNVTVYDGAGNSATDGIFVSVISFILGGIGTELVMIASGITVVIFVVIILLVKKLS
;
A
#
# COMPACT_ATOMS: atom_id res chain seq x y z
N SER A 1 -13.39 -7.47 35.90
CA SER A 1 -12.78 -8.61 35.22
C SER A 1 -12.74 -8.36 33.73
N ILE A 2 -11.58 -8.54 33.11
CA ILE A 2 -11.33 -8.43 31.67
C ILE A 2 -10.84 -9.80 31.22
N TYR A 3 -11.62 -10.55 30.45
CA TYR A 3 -11.24 -11.90 30.01
C TYR A 3 -11.89 -12.21 28.66
N GLY A 4 -11.38 -13.23 27.96
CA GLY A 4 -11.89 -13.68 26.67
C GLY A 4 -11.51 -12.79 25.47
N ASN A 5 -10.52 -11.90 25.63
CA ASN A 5 -10.03 -11.05 24.55
C ASN A 5 -8.76 -11.63 23.93
N SER A 6 -8.48 -11.27 22.68
CA SER A 6 -7.18 -11.48 22.04
C SER A 6 -6.45 -10.14 21.99
N ILE A 7 -5.32 -10.05 22.69
CA ILE A 7 -4.59 -8.81 22.93
C ILE A 7 -3.15 -9.01 22.45
N GLY A 8 -2.71 -8.24 21.47
CA GLY A 8 -1.44 -8.51 20.85
C GLY A 8 -0.91 -7.39 19.97
N TRP A 9 0.41 -7.39 19.80
CA TRP A 9 1.15 -6.55 18.84
C TRP A 9 0.85 -5.05 18.90
N ASN A 10 0.46 -4.56 20.08
CA ASN A 10 0.28 -3.13 20.32
C ASN A 10 1.65 -2.44 20.39
N ASP A 11 1.89 -1.44 19.54
CA ASP A 11 3.17 -0.72 19.41
C ASP A 11 3.39 0.35 20.50
N VAL A 12 2.89 0.09 21.72
CA VAL A 12 3.01 1.02 22.83
C VAL A 12 4.44 0.89 23.37
N ASN A 13 5.26 1.93 23.13
CA ASN A 13 6.63 2.06 23.65
C ASN A 13 6.65 2.22 25.18
N VAL A 14 6.23 1.19 25.93
CA VAL A 14 6.17 1.18 27.40
C VAL A 14 7.08 0.12 28.04
N GLY A 15 7.95 -0.52 27.25
CA GLY A 15 8.86 -1.58 27.71
C GLY A 15 8.42 -2.97 27.25
N PRO A 16 9.04 -4.06 27.75
CA PRO A 16 8.57 -5.42 27.45
C PRO A 16 7.14 -5.58 28.00
N GLY A 17 6.16 -5.82 27.13
CA GLY A 17 4.75 -5.96 27.52
C GLY A 17 3.78 -4.90 26.99
N GLY A 18 3.99 -4.35 25.79
CA GLY A 18 3.14 -3.29 25.20
C GLY A 18 1.66 -3.65 24.98
N ASN A 19 1.23 -4.88 25.28
CA ASN A 19 -0.13 -5.34 25.03
C ASN A 19 -1.18 -4.73 25.97
N ALA A 20 -0.83 -4.47 27.24
CA ALA A 20 -1.70 -3.78 28.20
C ALA A 20 -0.89 -3.05 29.28
N LEU A 21 -1.52 -2.04 29.91
CA LEU A 21 -0.97 -1.33 31.06
C LEU A 21 -2.07 -1.15 32.11
N ASP A 22 -1.84 -1.63 33.32
CA ASP A 22 -2.75 -1.46 34.44
C ASP A 22 -2.15 -0.61 35.56
N SER A 23 -2.76 0.54 35.81
CA SER A 23 -2.42 1.42 36.94
C SER A 23 -3.60 1.60 37.92
N GLY A 24 -4.65 0.80 37.77
CA GLY A 24 -5.83 0.82 38.63
C GLY A 24 -5.64 0.06 39.93
N ARG A 25 -6.70 0.04 40.76
CA ARG A 25 -6.81 -0.81 41.94
C ARG A 25 -7.93 -1.81 41.71
N ASN A 26 -7.69 -3.09 41.99
CA ASN A 26 -8.65 -4.20 41.91
C ASN A 26 -9.13 -4.55 40.48
N ASN A 27 -8.26 -4.43 39.48
CA ASN A 27 -8.53 -5.02 38.17
C ASN A 27 -8.14 -6.50 38.20
N THR A 28 -8.92 -7.34 37.52
CA THR A 28 -8.57 -8.75 37.27
C THR A 28 -8.64 -8.98 35.77
N PHE A 29 -7.66 -9.70 35.23
CA PHE A 29 -7.56 -10.01 33.81
C PHE A 29 -7.97 -11.46 33.49
N ASP A 30 -8.76 -12.03 34.39
CA ASP A 30 -9.40 -13.33 34.25
C ASP A 30 -10.78 -13.33 34.93
N ASP A 31 -11.50 -14.44 34.79
CA ASP A 31 -12.79 -14.71 35.45
C ASP A 31 -12.63 -15.29 36.88
N GLY A 32 -11.40 -15.46 37.37
CA GLY A 32 -11.08 -16.08 38.66
C GLY A 32 -11.38 -17.58 38.75
N SER A 33 -11.69 -18.27 37.65
CA SER A 33 -12.09 -19.68 37.64
C SER A 33 -11.38 -20.51 36.57
N SER A 34 -11.43 -20.10 35.31
CA SER A 34 -10.90 -20.89 34.18
C SER A 34 -10.60 -20.10 32.90
N ASN A 35 -11.04 -18.86 32.78
CA ASN A 35 -10.95 -18.08 31.54
C ASN A 35 -10.13 -16.81 31.73
N GLY A 36 -9.06 -16.68 30.95
CA GLY A 36 -8.22 -15.48 30.85
C GLY A 36 -8.34 -14.83 29.47
N ASN A 37 -7.34 -14.05 29.09
CA ASN A 37 -7.17 -13.49 27.75
C ASN A 37 -6.09 -14.25 26.98
N PHE A 38 -6.07 -14.06 25.66
CA PHE A 38 -4.99 -14.51 24.79
C PHE A 38 -4.01 -13.34 24.58
N TRP A 39 -2.72 -13.55 24.85
CA TRP A 39 -1.70 -12.52 24.74
C TRP A 39 -0.63 -12.90 23.73
N SER A 40 -0.24 -11.98 22.84
CA SER A 40 0.75 -12.27 21.79
C SER A 40 2.17 -12.47 22.30
N ASP A 41 2.44 -12.04 23.54
CA ASP A 41 3.72 -12.13 24.22
C ASP A 41 3.67 -13.06 25.44
N PHE A 42 2.60 -13.87 25.57
CA PHE A 42 2.50 -14.84 26.66
C PHE A 42 3.56 -15.92 26.55
N ASN A 43 4.24 -16.21 27.66
CA ASN A 43 5.06 -17.40 27.80
C ASN A 43 4.34 -18.37 28.74
N ALA A 44 3.95 -19.54 28.21
CA ALA A 44 3.14 -20.56 28.89
C ALA A 44 3.79 -21.17 30.17
N SER A 45 4.98 -20.75 30.55
CA SER A 45 5.70 -21.23 31.73
C SER A 45 5.33 -20.47 33.02
N GLU A 46 4.66 -19.32 32.92
CA GLU A 46 4.40 -18.42 34.05
C GLU A 46 2.98 -17.84 33.99
N THR A 47 2.49 -17.30 35.11
CA THR A 47 1.30 -16.42 35.10
C THR A 47 1.61 -15.15 34.33
N TYR A 48 0.68 -14.67 33.51
CA TYR A 48 0.90 -13.43 32.78
C TYR A 48 0.74 -12.23 33.72
N LEU A 49 1.82 -11.47 33.89
CA LEU A 49 1.84 -10.24 34.69
C LEU A 49 1.45 -9.06 33.81
N ILE A 50 0.42 -8.31 34.22
CA ILE A 50 0.00 -7.12 33.50
C ILE A 50 0.93 -5.97 33.90
N PRO A 51 1.69 -5.36 32.96
CA PRO A 51 2.57 -4.25 33.28
C PRO A 51 1.83 -3.08 33.94
N GLY A 52 2.50 -2.36 34.85
CA GLY A 52 1.99 -1.15 35.49
C GLY A 52 1.99 -1.20 37.01
N LEU A 53 1.31 -0.23 37.65
CA LEU A 53 1.28 -0.07 39.11
C LEU A 53 0.18 -0.90 39.80
N GLY A 54 -0.71 -1.52 39.02
CA GLY A 54 -1.84 -2.31 39.54
C GLY A 54 -1.43 -3.68 40.09
N ASN A 55 -0.24 -4.19 39.71
CA ASN A 55 0.22 -5.55 40.03
C ASN A 55 -0.81 -6.64 39.68
N SER A 56 -1.61 -6.42 38.64
CA SER A 56 -2.64 -7.35 38.20
C SER A 56 -2.02 -8.51 37.42
N THR A 57 -2.71 -9.65 37.44
CA THR A 57 -2.29 -10.86 36.73
C THR A 57 -3.45 -11.46 35.96
N ASP A 58 -3.12 -12.24 34.94
CA ASP A 58 -4.01 -13.16 34.25
C ASP A 58 -3.49 -14.58 34.48
N VAL A 59 -4.15 -15.32 35.38
CA VAL A 59 -3.74 -16.68 35.80
C VAL A 59 -4.16 -17.73 34.76
N PHE A 60 -5.11 -17.39 33.89
CA PHE A 60 -5.66 -18.28 32.86
C PHE A 60 -5.30 -17.78 31.45
N ALA A 61 -4.19 -17.04 31.34
CA ALA A 61 -3.67 -16.51 30.10
C ALA A 61 -3.34 -17.63 29.11
N GLN A 62 -3.58 -17.34 27.83
CA GLN A 62 -3.26 -18.22 26.71
C GLN A 62 -2.41 -17.47 25.70
N LEU A 63 -1.66 -18.23 24.89
CA LEU A 63 -0.84 -17.64 23.84
C LEU A 63 -1.72 -17.25 22.65
N PHE A 64 -1.60 -16.00 22.20
CA PHE A 64 -2.19 -15.56 20.94
C PHE A 64 -1.14 -15.60 19.83
N GLU A 65 -1.13 -16.69 19.07
CA GLU A 65 -0.28 -16.79 17.88
C GLU A 65 -1.04 -16.35 16.63
N ASP A 66 -0.36 -15.57 15.79
CA ASP A 66 -0.75 -15.35 14.41
C ASP A 66 0.38 -15.78 13.47
N ILE A 67 0.03 -16.72 12.61
CA ILE A 67 0.93 -17.34 11.61
C ILE A 67 0.38 -17.16 10.19
N VAL A 68 -0.76 -16.47 10.05
CA VAL A 68 -1.41 -16.27 8.77
C VAL A 68 -0.71 -15.11 8.08
N VAL A 69 -0.16 -15.36 6.90
CA VAL A 69 0.46 -14.30 6.11
C VAL A 69 -0.62 -13.39 5.50
N PRO A 70 -0.35 -12.07 5.37
CA PRO A 70 -1.20 -11.19 4.59
C PRO A 70 -1.39 -11.71 3.16
N VAL A 71 -2.53 -11.35 2.56
CA VAL A 71 -2.83 -11.66 1.17
C VAL A 71 -2.83 -10.38 0.35
N ILE A 72 -2.14 -10.38 -0.78
CA ILE A 72 -2.22 -9.33 -1.80
C ILE A 72 -2.83 -9.96 -3.05
N VAL A 73 -3.80 -9.30 -3.66
CA VAL A 73 -4.30 -9.68 -4.99
C VAL A 73 -3.26 -9.25 -6.02
N PRO A 74 -2.59 -10.19 -6.72
CA PRO A 74 -1.53 -9.84 -7.65
C PRO A 74 -2.05 -8.97 -8.78
N LEU A 75 -1.29 -7.93 -9.12
CA LEU A 75 -1.58 -7.09 -10.27
C LEU A 75 -0.78 -7.58 -11.49
N SER A 76 -1.23 -7.19 -12.69
CA SER A 76 -0.48 -7.40 -13.92
C SER A 76 0.28 -6.14 -14.29
N ASP A 77 1.41 -6.31 -14.99
CA ASP A 77 2.16 -5.21 -15.58
C ASP A 77 1.26 -4.30 -16.42
N MET A 78 1.57 -3.01 -16.42
CA MET A 78 0.76 -2.00 -17.10
C MET A 78 1.60 -0.97 -17.83
N ALA A 79 0.95 -0.23 -18.72
CA ALA A 79 1.55 0.91 -19.41
C ALA A 79 0.70 2.16 -19.22
N ILE A 80 1.34 3.30 -19.01
CA ILE A 80 0.70 4.61 -18.88
C ILE A 80 1.34 5.60 -19.86
N ASP A 81 0.56 6.59 -20.28
CA ASP A 81 1.04 7.67 -21.13
C ASP A 81 1.52 8.84 -20.25
N VAL A 82 2.77 9.27 -20.46
CA VAL A 82 3.40 10.38 -19.73
C VAL A 82 2.64 11.70 -19.87
N GLU A 83 1.82 11.85 -20.91
CA GLU A 83 1.02 13.05 -21.18
C GLU A 83 -0.34 13.05 -20.44
N THR A 84 -0.67 11.96 -19.73
CA THR A 84 -1.88 11.86 -18.91
C THR A 84 -1.58 12.18 -17.45
N SER A 85 -2.61 12.62 -16.71
CA SER A 85 -2.52 12.87 -15.27
C SER A 85 -3.57 12.09 -14.51
N SER A 86 -3.43 12.05 -13.19
CA SER A 86 -4.22 11.22 -12.26
C SER A 86 -4.00 9.72 -12.48
N ASN A 87 -2.80 9.32 -12.93
CA ASN A 87 -2.44 7.91 -13.01
C ASN A 87 -2.15 7.40 -11.61
N THR A 88 -2.87 6.36 -11.22
CA THR A 88 -2.73 5.74 -9.90
C THR A 88 -2.67 4.23 -10.03
N LEU A 89 -2.02 3.61 -9.05
CA LEU A 89 -1.95 2.16 -8.89
C LEU A 89 -2.52 1.80 -7.52
N THR A 90 -3.45 0.86 -7.49
CA THR A 90 -4.11 0.43 -6.26
C THR A 90 -3.95 -1.08 -6.08
N TRP A 91 -3.29 -1.48 -4.99
CA TRP A 91 -3.24 -2.86 -4.55
C TRP A 91 -4.38 -3.16 -3.57
N GLN A 92 -5.03 -4.29 -3.78
CA GLN A 92 -5.97 -4.85 -2.81
C GLN A 92 -5.22 -5.84 -1.94
N ALA A 93 -5.20 -5.58 -0.63
CA ALA A 93 -4.57 -6.45 0.35
C ALA A 93 -5.52 -6.73 1.50
N TYR A 94 -5.33 -7.84 2.20
CA TYR A 94 -6.16 -8.25 3.32
C TYR A 94 -5.34 -8.99 4.37
N ASP A 95 -5.61 -8.70 5.64
CA ASP A 95 -5.13 -9.45 6.80
C ASP A 95 -6.09 -9.25 7.98
N ALA A 96 -6.10 -10.17 8.95
CA ALA A 96 -6.93 -10.06 10.16
C ALA A 96 -6.30 -9.12 11.22
N LEU A 97 -4.98 -8.96 11.18
CA LEU A 97 -4.17 -8.16 12.10
C LEU A 97 -3.23 -7.22 11.31
N PRO A 98 -3.74 -6.36 10.42
CA PRO A 98 -2.92 -5.51 9.56
C PRO A 98 -2.11 -4.49 10.40
N LYS A 99 -0.88 -4.18 9.95
CA LYS A 99 0.02 -3.26 10.65
C LYS A 99 0.55 -2.14 9.78
N SER A 100 1.26 -2.45 8.72
CA SER A 100 1.91 -1.44 7.87
C SER A 100 2.12 -1.91 6.44
N TYR A 101 2.39 -0.95 5.55
CA TYR A 101 2.83 -1.23 4.20
C TYR A 101 4.07 -0.41 3.83
N LEU A 102 4.76 -0.86 2.79
CA LEU A 102 5.96 -0.25 2.21
C LEU A 102 5.87 -0.36 0.69
N ILE A 103 6.03 0.75 -0.03
CA ILE A 103 6.11 0.77 -1.50
C ILE A 103 7.55 1.12 -1.89
N ARG A 104 8.10 0.33 -2.82
CA ARG A 104 9.41 0.53 -3.41
C ARG A 104 9.30 0.77 -4.91
N GLU A 105 9.98 1.79 -5.39
CA GLU A 105 10.24 2.04 -6.81
C GLU A 105 11.71 1.75 -7.09
N ASN A 106 12.01 0.81 -8.00
CA ASN A 106 13.38 0.43 -8.37
C ASN A 106 14.28 0.15 -7.14
N ASN A 107 13.75 -0.58 -6.15
CA ASN A 107 14.35 -0.91 -4.84
C ASN A 107 14.49 0.24 -3.82
N LEU A 108 14.08 1.47 -4.15
CA LEU A 108 14.07 2.59 -3.22
C LEU A 108 12.69 2.74 -2.59
N VAL A 109 12.63 2.95 -1.28
CA VAL A 109 11.38 3.22 -0.57
C VAL A 109 10.86 4.58 -0.98
N VAL A 110 9.65 4.62 -1.55
CA VAL A 110 8.98 5.85 -1.97
C VAL A 110 7.78 6.20 -1.09
N ASP A 111 7.15 5.19 -0.48
CA ASP A 111 6.06 5.39 0.47
C ASP A 111 6.04 4.30 1.55
N SER A 112 5.57 4.64 2.74
CA SER A 112 5.36 3.71 3.85
C SER A 112 4.40 4.31 4.86
N SER A 113 3.44 3.52 5.34
CA SER A 113 2.49 3.99 6.36
C SER A 113 1.90 2.83 7.17
N ILE A 114 1.08 3.19 8.15
CA ILE A 114 0.21 2.25 8.86
C ILE A 114 -0.82 1.72 7.87
N TRP A 115 -1.05 0.41 7.93
CA TRP A 115 -2.02 -0.29 7.11
C TRP A 115 -3.11 -0.86 8.01
N ASN A 116 -4.35 -0.51 7.72
CA ASN A 116 -5.53 -0.92 8.50
C ASN A 116 -6.36 -2.00 7.79
N GLY A 117 -5.79 -2.69 6.80
CA GLY A 117 -6.47 -3.71 6.01
C GLY A 117 -7.22 -3.18 4.79
N GLY A 118 -7.09 -1.89 4.46
CA GLY A 118 -7.68 -1.28 3.26
C GLY A 118 -6.79 -1.35 2.02
N ASP A 119 -7.33 -0.88 0.89
CA ASP A 119 -6.59 -0.76 -0.36
C ASP A 119 -5.42 0.25 -0.22
N ILE A 120 -4.30 -0.05 -0.87
CA ILE A 120 -3.08 0.78 -0.86
C ILE A 120 -2.94 1.43 -2.23
N THR A 121 -2.93 2.75 -2.29
CA THR A 121 -2.87 3.50 -3.55
C THR A 121 -1.64 4.39 -3.61
N THR A 122 -0.93 4.36 -4.74
CA THR A 122 0.17 5.28 -5.05
C THR A 122 -0.11 6.07 -6.34
N ASP A 123 0.39 7.30 -6.38
CA ASP A 123 0.45 8.11 -7.59
C ASP A 123 1.57 7.59 -8.52
N LEU A 124 1.36 7.73 -9.83
CA LEU A 124 2.32 7.33 -10.87
C LEU A 124 2.74 8.51 -11.76
N ASP A 125 2.18 9.70 -11.59
CA ASP A 125 2.42 10.84 -12.48
C ASP A 125 3.85 11.39 -12.36
N HIS A 126 4.58 11.03 -11.29
CA HIS A 126 5.98 11.40 -11.11
C HIS A 126 6.95 10.53 -11.92
N LEU A 127 6.50 9.43 -12.53
CA LEU A 127 7.38 8.47 -13.21
C LEU A 127 7.83 9.01 -14.59
N PRO A 128 9.13 9.07 -14.89
CA PRO A 128 9.62 9.46 -16.21
C PRO A 128 9.42 8.35 -17.25
N VAL A 129 9.50 8.69 -18.55
CA VAL A 129 9.44 7.69 -19.64
C VAL A 129 10.49 6.58 -19.43
N GLY A 130 10.03 5.32 -19.46
CA GLY A 130 10.85 4.16 -19.15
C GLY A 130 10.04 3.04 -18.51
N THR A 131 10.72 1.97 -18.07
CA THR A 131 10.10 0.90 -17.29
C THR A 131 10.54 1.03 -15.84
N HIS A 132 9.57 1.03 -14.92
CA HIS A 132 9.79 1.13 -13.48
C HIS A 132 9.27 -0.13 -12.80
N GLU A 133 10.05 -0.65 -11.87
CA GLU A 133 9.63 -1.76 -11.02
C GLU A 133 9.01 -1.20 -9.74
N LEU A 134 7.73 -1.47 -9.51
CA LEU A 134 7.03 -1.11 -8.28
C LEU A 134 6.74 -2.37 -7.47
N ASN A 135 7.14 -2.37 -6.20
CA ASN A 135 6.87 -3.44 -5.26
C ASN A 135 6.13 -2.90 -4.05
N VAL A 136 5.03 -3.53 -3.67
CA VAL A 136 4.37 -3.30 -2.38
C VAL A 136 4.68 -4.47 -1.44
N THR A 137 5.03 -4.16 -0.20
CA THR A 137 5.11 -5.14 0.89
C THR A 137 4.14 -4.72 1.98
N VAL A 138 3.28 -5.64 2.42
CA VAL A 138 2.42 -5.45 3.59
C VAL A 138 2.93 -6.30 4.75
N TYR A 139 2.75 -5.81 5.97
CA TYR A 139 3.13 -6.46 7.22
C TYR A 139 1.91 -6.51 8.15
N ASP A 140 1.75 -7.62 8.86
CA ASP A 140 0.79 -7.76 9.95
C ASP A 140 1.41 -7.43 11.32
N GLY A 141 0.58 -7.54 12.38
CA GLY A 141 0.96 -7.35 13.77
C GLY A 141 2.10 -8.27 14.20
N ALA A 142 2.02 -9.55 13.79
CA ALA A 142 2.93 -10.62 14.13
C ALA A 142 4.27 -10.59 13.39
N GLY A 143 4.38 -9.75 12.36
CA GLY A 143 5.56 -9.64 11.51
C GLY A 143 5.54 -10.59 10.32
N ASN A 144 4.44 -11.28 10.03
CA ASN A 144 4.28 -11.93 8.73
C ASN A 144 4.13 -10.85 7.64
N SER A 145 4.50 -11.21 6.41
CA SER A 145 4.48 -10.26 5.30
C SER A 145 4.20 -10.93 3.98
N ALA A 146 3.68 -10.14 3.04
CA ALA A 146 3.50 -10.51 1.64
C ALA A 146 3.99 -9.36 0.75
N THR A 147 4.47 -9.72 -0.44
CA THR A 147 4.97 -8.75 -1.43
C THR A 147 4.37 -9.06 -2.78
N ASP A 148 3.96 -8.01 -3.49
CA ASP A 148 3.55 -8.04 -4.90
C ASP A 148 4.38 -7.02 -5.68
N GLY A 149 4.76 -7.38 -6.90
CA GLY A 149 5.62 -6.57 -7.74
C GLY A 149 5.10 -6.51 -9.17
N ILE A 150 5.10 -5.32 -9.75
CA ILE A 150 4.71 -5.08 -11.14
C ILE A 150 5.70 -4.19 -11.87
N PHE A 151 5.71 -4.30 -13.19
CA PHE A 151 6.36 -3.34 -14.07
C PHE A 151 5.35 -2.32 -14.61
N VAL A 152 5.68 -1.04 -14.46
CA VAL A 152 4.96 0.08 -15.06
C VAL A 152 5.81 0.65 -16.20
N SER A 153 5.34 0.49 -17.43
CA SER A 153 5.95 1.11 -18.61
C SER A 153 5.34 2.46 -18.90
N VAL A 154 6.07 3.53 -18.61
CA VAL A 154 5.70 4.89 -19.00
C VAL A 154 6.16 5.11 -20.44
N ILE A 155 5.20 5.30 -21.33
CA ILE A 155 5.43 5.54 -22.75
C ILE A 155 4.99 6.95 -23.12
N SER A 156 5.58 7.50 -24.18
CA SER A 156 5.10 8.74 -24.78
C SER A 156 4.53 8.40 -26.14
N PHE A 157 3.24 8.60 -26.31
CA PHE A 157 2.64 8.58 -27.64
C PHE A 157 2.85 9.95 -28.27
N ILE A 158 4.03 10.17 -28.88
CA ILE A 158 4.23 11.28 -29.82
C ILE A 158 3.46 10.98 -31.13
N LEU A 159 2.18 10.66 -31.00
CA LEU A 159 1.27 10.42 -32.10
C LEU A 159 0.07 11.35 -31.97
N GLY A 160 0.30 12.66 -32.01
CA GLY A 160 -0.80 13.61 -32.23
C GLY A 160 -0.66 15.00 -31.64
N GLY A 161 0.27 15.25 -30.73
CA GLY A 161 0.48 16.60 -30.15
C GLY A 161 1.34 17.45 -31.07
N ILE A 162 0.81 18.59 -31.54
CA ILE A 162 1.43 19.65 -32.38
C ILE A 162 2.01 19.23 -33.74
N GLY A 163 2.73 18.11 -33.84
CA GLY A 163 3.36 17.65 -35.07
C GLY A 163 2.35 17.27 -36.15
N THR A 164 1.30 16.51 -35.82
CA THR A 164 0.28 16.13 -36.80
C THR A 164 -0.60 17.32 -37.22
N GLU A 165 -0.95 18.21 -36.29
CA GLU A 165 -1.68 19.44 -36.61
C GLU A 165 -0.86 20.39 -37.49
N LEU A 166 0.42 20.62 -37.17
CA LEU A 166 1.33 21.40 -38.01
C LEU A 166 1.56 20.76 -39.37
N VAL A 167 1.72 19.43 -39.43
CA VAL A 167 1.86 18.68 -40.70
C VAL A 167 0.56 18.77 -41.52
N MET A 168 -0.61 18.66 -40.89
CA MET A 168 -1.92 18.82 -41.52
C MET A 168 -2.09 20.25 -42.08
N ILE A 169 -1.76 21.28 -41.29
CA ILE A 169 -1.78 22.68 -41.72
C ILE A 169 -0.80 22.91 -42.88
N ALA A 170 0.43 22.41 -42.79
CA ALA A 170 1.43 22.52 -43.85
C ALA A 170 0.97 21.81 -45.15
N SER A 171 0.36 20.63 -45.03
CA SER A 171 -0.21 19.91 -46.18
C SER A 171 -1.39 20.65 -46.81
N GLY A 172 -2.25 21.28 -46.00
CA GLY A 172 -3.36 22.11 -46.50
C GLY A 172 -2.88 23.33 -47.27
N ILE A 173 -1.91 24.07 -46.73
CA ILE A 173 -1.32 25.26 -47.38
C ILE A 173 -0.65 24.88 -48.70
N THR A 174 0.13 23.80 -48.73
CA THR A 174 0.81 23.35 -49.96
C THR A 174 -0.18 22.97 -51.07
N VAL A 175 -1.28 22.28 -50.74
CA VAL A 175 -2.33 21.95 -51.73
C VAL A 175 -3.00 23.20 -52.29
N VAL A 176 -3.34 24.17 -51.43
CA VAL A 176 -3.98 25.43 -51.88
C VAL A 176 -3.05 26.22 -52.81
N ILE A 177 -1.77 26.35 -52.45
CA ILE A 177 -0.77 27.01 -53.30
C ILE A 177 -0.67 26.31 -54.66
N PHE A 178 -0.63 24.98 -54.67
CA PHE A 178 -0.53 24.20 -55.91
C PHE A 178 -1.76 24.41 -56.82
N VAL A 179 -2.96 24.43 -56.25
CA VAL A 179 -4.21 24.72 -56.99
C VAL A 179 -4.20 26.14 -57.54
N VAL A 180 -3.78 27.13 -56.76
CA VAL A 180 -3.67 28.53 -57.21
C VAL A 180 -2.69 28.68 -58.38
N ILE A 181 -1.53 28.02 -58.31
CA ILE A 181 -0.54 28.02 -59.40
C ILE A 181 -1.15 27.42 -60.67
N ILE A 182 -1.84 26.28 -60.57
CA ILE A 182 -2.50 25.65 -61.72
C ILE A 182 -3.54 26.59 -62.34
N LEU A 183 -4.36 27.26 -61.52
CA LEU A 183 -5.36 28.21 -62.00
C LEU A 183 -4.74 29.43 -62.67
N LEU A 184 -3.63 29.95 -62.15
CA LEU A 184 -2.89 31.06 -62.76
C LEU A 184 -2.26 30.66 -64.09
N VAL A 185 -1.62 29.49 -64.17
CA VAL A 185 -1.05 28.96 -65.42
C VAL A 185 -2.13 28.75 -66.47
N LYS A 186 -3.28 28.18 -66.09
CA LYS A 186 -4.44 28.02 -66.98
C LYS A 186 -5.05 29.35 -67.44
N LYS A 187 -4.98 30.40 -66.63
CA LYS A 187 -5.49 31.73 -67.00
C LYS A 187 -4.53 32.47 -67.95
N LEU A 188 -3.24 32.15 -67.90
CA LEU A 188 -2.18 32.76 -68.71
C LEU A 188 -1.87 32.01 -70.02
N SER A 189 -2.40 30.79 -70.19
CA SER A 189 -2.35 29.98 -71.43
C SER A 189 -3.62 30.20 -72.25
#